data_AF-A0A8C5FTC3-F1
#
_entry.id   AF-A0A8C5FTC3-F1
#
_cell.length_a   1.000
_cell.length_b   1.000
_cell.length_c   1.000
_cell.angle_alpha   90.00
_cell.angle_beta   90.00
_cell.angle_gamma   90.00
#
_symmetry.space_group_name_H-M   'P 1'
#
loop_
_entity.id
_entity.type
_entity.pdbx_description
1 polymer ?
#
loop_
_entity_poly.entity_id
_entity_poly.type
_entity_poly.pdbx_seq_one_letter_code
_entity_poly.pdbx_strand_id
1 'polypeptide(L)'
;ETGFDQKILVLLERMEWPASSSDLNPIENLWDQPGRAVRARVTNTTTLADLRQSLDEEWDAIPQQCATRLVISMRRRCQAVVAVYVSSTRY
;
A
#
# COMPACT_ATOMS: atom_id res chain seq x y z
N GLU A 1 -3.77 -7.70 32.69
CA GLU A 1 -3.64 -6.75 31.56
C GLU A 1 -2.15 -6.54 31.29
N THR A 2 -1.75 -6.29 30.03
CA THR A 2 -0.35 -6.22 29.51
C THR A 2 0.38 -7.54 29.17
N GLY A 3 -0.28 -8.46 28.46
CA GLY A 3 0.41 -9.63 27.85
C GLY A 3 0.26 -9.75 26.32
N PHE A 4 -0.55 -8.88 25.71
CA PHE A 4 -0.90 -8.97 24.29
C PHE A 4 0.02 -8.09 23.42
N ASP A 5 0.45 -6.94 23.92
CA ASP A 5 1.22 -5.96 23.15
C ASP A 5 2.66 -6.39 22.83
N GLN A 6 3.32 -7.18 23.69
CA GLN A 6 4.68 -7.65 23.42
C GLN A 6 4.74 -8.84 22.46
N LYS A 7 3.64 -9.60 22.32
CA LYS A 7 3.62 -10.79 21.46
C LYS A 7 3.41 -10.42 19.98
N ILE A 8 2.74 -9.30 19.70
CA ILE A 8 2.61 -8.75 18.35
C ILE A 8 3.95 -8.20 17.83
N LEU A 9 4.74 -7.57 18.71
CA LEU A 9 6.04 -7.00 18.34
C LEU A 9 7.09 -8.07 17.95
N VAL A 10 6.99 -9.30 18.45
CA VAL A 10 7.93 -10.39 18.14
C VAL A 10 7.62 -11.06 16.79
N LEU A 11 6.38 -10.98 16.30
CA LEU A 11 5.97 -11.53 14.99
C LEU A 11 6.09 -10.50 13.85
N LEU A 12 6.18 -9.20 14.18
CA LEU A 12 6.43 -8.13 13.21
C LEU A 12 7.94 -7.90 13.11
N GLU A 13 8.62 -8.75 12.35
CA GLU A 13 9.98 -8.46 11.90
C GLU A 13 9.93 -7.15 11.10
N ARG A 14 10.47 -6.08 11.68
CA ARG A 14 10.43 -4.74 11.10
C ARG A 14 11.36 -4.73 9.89
N MET A 15 10.77 -4.70 8.70
CA MET A 15 11.52 -4.54 7.46
C MET A 15 12.22 -3.17 7.47
N GLU A 16 13.55 -3.16 7.31
CA GLU A 16 14.31 -1.93 7.14
C GLU A 16 13.90 -1.26 5.82
N TRP A 17 13.48 0.00 5.90
CA TRP A 17 12.97 0.76 4.77
C TRP A 17 13.84 1.98 4.48
N PRO A 18 14.31 2.19 3.25
CA PRO A 18 15.07 3.39 2.91
C PRO A 18 14.17 4.63 2.91
N ALA A 19 14.70 5.76 3.37
CA ALA A 19 14.00 7.05 3.33
C ALA A 19 13.61 7.42 1.88
N SER A 20 12.43 8.00 1.71
CA SER A 20 11.88 8.46 0.42
C SER A 20 11.57 7.38 -0.63
N SER A 21 11.40 6.11 -0.24
CA SER A 21 11.01 5.05 -1.18
C SER A 21 9.49 4.78 -1.17
N SER A 22 8.72 5.76 -1.62
CA SER A 22 7.26 5.62 -1.85
C SER A 22 6.97 4.58 -2.95
N ASP A 23 7.87 4.43 -3.94
CA ASP A 23 7.78 3.39 -4.98
C ASP A 23 7.80 1.96 -4.44
N LEU A 24 8.44 1.76 -3.29
CA LEU A 24 8.44 0.46 -2.64
C LEU A 24 7.17 0.25 -1.84
N ASN A 25 6.42 1.29 -1.46
CA ASN A 25 5.31 1.17 -0.51
C ASN A 25 4.14 0.45 -1.17
N PRO A 26 3.95 -0.85 -0.89
CA PRO A 26 2.98 -1.63 -1.63
C PRO A 26 1.56 -1.11 -1.40
N ILE A 27 1.31 -0.53 -0.23
CA ILE A 27 0.00 0.01 0.15
C ILE A 27 -0.42 1.19 -0.74
N GLU A 28 0.52 2.02 -1.22
CA GLU A 28 0.19 3.15 -2.09
C GLU A 28 -0.36 2.68 -3.43
N ASN A 29 0.23 1.63 -3.99
CA ASN A 29 -0.28 0.99 -5.20
C ASN A 29 -1.63 0.27 -4.97
N LEU A 30 -1.91 -0.18 -3.74
CA LEU A 30 -3.19 -0.78 -3.39
C LEU A 30 -4.30 0.29 -3.31
N TRP A 31 -4.01 1.46 -2.73
CA TRP A 31 -4.95 2.56 -2.54
C TRP A 31 -5.35 3.27 -3.83
N ASP A 32 -4.52 3.18 -4.87
CA ASP A 32 -4.77 3.84 -6.14
C ASP A 32 -6.05 3.31 -6.86
N GLN A 33 -6.32 2.01 -6.75
CA GLN A 33 -7.53 1.40 -7.31
C GLN A 33 -8.84 1.90 -6.67
N PRO A 34 -9.07 1.76 -5.34
CA PRO A 34 -10.27 2.28 -4.70
C PRO A 34 -10.32 3.81 -4.77
N GLY A 35 -9.18 4.50 -4.68
CA GLY A 35 -9.11 5.95 -4.79
C GLY A 35 -9.58 6.48 -6.15
N ARG A 36 -9.37 5.75 -7.25
CA ARG A 36 -9.96 6.08 -8.55
C ARG A 36 -11.45 5.80 -8.61
N ALA A 37 -11.88 4.66 -8.07
CA ALA A 37 -13.29 4.25 -8.10
C ALA A 37 -14.18 5.20 -7.28
N VAL A 38 -13.73 5.58 -6.08
CA VAL A 38 -14.41 6.61 -5.26
C VAL A 38 -14.47 7.94 -6.01
N ARG A 39 -13.36 8.40 -6.61
CA ARG A 39 -13.36 9.65 -7.41
C ARG A 39 -14.33 9.61 -8.59
N ALA A 40 -14.57 8.45 -9.19
CA ALA A 40 -15.55 8.29 -10.26
C ALA A 40 -17.01 8.32 -9.77
N ARG A 41 -17.25 7.94 -8.50
CA ARG A 41 -18.57 7.98 -7.85
C ARG A 41 -18.91 9.34 -7.24
N VAL A 42 -17.89 10.15 -6.91
CA VAL A 42 -18.07 11.47 -6.30
C VAL A 42 -18.74 12.43 -7.28
N THR A 43 -19.81 13.06 -6.80
CA THR A 43 -20.57 14.13 -7.47
C THR A 43 -20.62 15.38 -6.58
N ASN A 44 -21.09 16.50 -7.13
CA ASN A 44 -21.22 17.77 -6.39
C ASN A 44 -22.15 17.69 -5.16
N THR A 45 -22.96 16.64 -5.02
CA THR A 45 -23.89 16.43 -3.91
C THR A 45 -23.45 15.34 -2.94
N THR A 46 -22.24 14.80 -3.10
CA THR A 46 -21.73 13.70 -2.24
C THR A 46 -21.42 14.23 -0.84
N THR A 47 -22.07 13.68 0.17
CA THR A 47 -21.78 14.02 1.57
C THR A 47 -20.55 13.26 2.08
N LEU A 48 -20.00 13.68 3.23
CA LEU A 48 -18.89 12.95 3.86
C LEU A 48 -19.27 11.50 4.22
N ALA A 49 -20.54 11.26 4.56
CA ALA A 49 -21.05 9.93 4.87
C ALA A 49 -21.04 9.03 3.63
N ASP A 50 -21.50 9.55 2.49
CA ASP A 50 -21.51 8.83 1.20
C ASP A 50 -20.09 8.52 0.73
N LEU A 51 -19.15 9.44 0.95
CA LEU A 51 -17.74 9.24 0.64
C LEU A 51 -17.15 8.09 1.47
N ARG A 52 -17.45 8.06 2.77
CA ARG A 52 -16.97 7.01 3.68
C ARG A 52 -17.54 5.65 3.31
N GLN A 53 -18.84 5.59 3.05
CA GLN A 53 -19.49 4.36 2.58
C GLN A 53 -18.90 3.88 1.24
N SER A 54 -18.70 4.79 0.28
CA SER A 54 -18.11 4.44 -1.01
C SER A 54 -16.67 3.92 -0.85
N LEU A 55 -15.90 4.47 0.09
CA LEU A 55 -14.56 4.00 0.39
C LEU A 55 -14.57 2.58 0.98
N ASP A 56 -15.46 2.31 1.93
CA ASP A 56 -15.61 1.00 2.57
C ASP A 56 -16.02 -0.06 1.54
N GLU A 57 -17.00 0.26 0.68
CA GLU A 57 -17.45 -0.63 -0.42
C GLU A 57 -16.32 -0.94 -1.42
N GLU A 58 -15.60 0.09 -1.88
CA GLU A 58 -14.52 -0.09 -2.84
C GLU A 58 -13.30 -0.80 -2.22
N TRP A 59 -13.08 -0.64 -0.92
CA TRP A 59 -12.05 -1.36 -0.18
C TRP A 59 -12.37 -2.85 -0.07
N ASP A 60 -13.59 -3.20 0.33
CA ASP A 60 -14.04 -4.59 0.44
C ASP A 60 -14.12 -5.29 -0.93
N ALA A 61 -14.32 -4.51 -2.01
CA ALA A 61 -14.32 -5.01 -3.37
C ALA A 61 -12.93 -5.36 -3.92
N ILE A 62 -11.84 -4.97 -3.24
CA ILE A 62 -10.47 -5.28 -3.70
C ILE A 62 -10.26 -6.79 -3.65
N PRO A 63 -10.04 -7.46 -4.80
CA PRO A 63 -9.84 -8.89 -4.78
C PRO A 63 -8.49 -9.22 -4.14
N GLN A 64 -8.46 -10.29 -3.33
CA GLN A 64 -7.25 -10.72 -2.61
C GLN A 64 -6.03 -10.91 -3.53
N GLN A 65 -6.27 -11.27 -4.80
CA GLN A 65 -5.22 -11.41 -5.81
C GLN A 65 -4.41 -10.12 -6.02
N CYS A 66 -4.99 -8.93 -5.79
CA CYS A 66 -4.30 -7.65 -5.90
C CYS A 66 -3.20 -7.57 -4.82
N ALA A 67 -3.54 -7.90 -3.58
CA ALA A 67 -2.58 -7.99 -2.48
C ALA A 67 -1.52 -9.09 -2.74
N THR A 68 -1.92 -10.27 -3.23
CA THR A 68 -0.98 -11.35 -3.54
C THR A 68 0.02 -10.97 -4.63
N ARG A 69 -0.45 -10.37 -5.74
CA ARG A 69 0.42 -9.91 -6.83
C ARG A 69 1.42 -8.86 -6.36
N LEU A 70 0.96 -7.97 -5.50
CA LEU A 70 1.77 -6.91 -4.91
C LEU A 70 2.92 -7.49 -4.08
N VAL A 71 2.62 -8.42 -3.16
CA VAL A 71 3.64 -9.13 -2.35
C VAL A 71 4.62 -9.89 -3.25
N ILE A 72 4.15 -10.62 -4.26
CA ILE A 72 5.02 -11.33 -5.21
C ILE A 72 5.93 -10.35 -5.98
N SER A 73 5.41 -9.18 -6.34
CA SER A 73 6.16 -8.17 -7.10
C SER A 73 7.22 -7.42 -6.28
N MET A 74 7.10 -7.41 -4.94
CA MET A 74 7.99 -6.62 -4.07
C MET A 74 9.46 -6.94 -4.27
N ARG A 75 9.81 -8.23 -4.40
CA ARG A 75 11.20 -8.63 -4.67
C ARG A 75 11.76 -7.95 -5.92
N ARG A 76 10.97 -7.87 -7.00
CA ARG A 76 11.39 -7.23 -8.26
C ARG A 76 11.51 -5.71 -8.10
N ARG A 77 10.59 -5.08 -7.37
CA ARG A 77 10.64 -3.64 -7.10
C ARG A 77 11.89 -3.26 -6.28
N CYS A 78 12.20 -4.02 -5.24
CA CYS A 78 13.43 -3.82 -4.46
C CYS A 78 14.68 -3.95 -5.35
N GLN A 79 14.73 -4.97 -6.22
CA GLN A 79 15.83 -5.13 -7.17
C GLN A 79 15.95 -3.95 -8.15
N ALA A 80 14.83 -3.43 -8.64
CA ALA A 80 14.82 -2.27 -9.53
C ALA A 80 15.38 -1.01 -8.84
N VAL A 81 15.00 -0.76 -7.57
CA VAL A 81 15.53 0.35 -6.78
C VAL A 81 17.03 0.22 -6.56
N VAL A 82 17.51 -0.99 -6.22
CA VAL A 82 18.95 -1.25 -6.08
C VAL A 82 19.70 -1.01 -7.39
N ALA A 83 19.14 -1.47 -8.52
CA ALA A 83 19.76 -1.28 -9.84
C ALA A 83 19.89 0.21 -10.20
N VAL A 84 18.84 1.00 -9.96
CA VAL A 84 18.86 2.46 -10.19
C VAL A 84 19.91 3.14 -9.30
N TYR A 85 20.01 2.73 -8.04
CA TYR A 85 21.00 3.29 -7.11
C TYR A 85 22.44 3.00 -7.56
N VAL A 86 22.71 1.77 -8.02
CA VAL A 86 24.03 1.36 -8.55
C VAL A 86 24.35 2.07 -9.87
N SER A 87 23.38 2.26 -10.77
CA SER A 87 23.61 2.97 -12.03
C SER A 87 23.79 4.48 -11.82
N SER A 88 23.09 5.07 -10.86
CA SER A 88 23.17 6.51 -10.59
C SER A 88 24.44 6.92 -9.83
N THR A 89 25.16 5.95 -9.24
CA THR A 89 26.43 6.17 -8.53
C THR A 89 27.67 5.84 -9.37
N ARG A 90 27.52 5.22 -10.55
CA ARG A 90 28.58 5.09 -11.55
C ARG A 90 28.63 6.37 -12.40
N TYR A 91 29.56 7.27 -12.06
CA TYR A 91 30.09 8.28 -12.97
C TYR A 91 30.96 7.63 -14.06
#